data_AF-A0A5C8V4W4-F1
#
_entry.id   AF-A0A5C8V4W4-F1
#
_cell.length_a   1.000
_cell.length_b   1.000
_cell.length_c   1.000
_cell.angle_alpha   90.00
_cell.angle_beta   90.00
_cell.angle_gamma   90.00
#
_symmetry.space_group_name_H-M   'P 1'
#
loop_
_entity.id
_entity.type
_entity.pdbx_description
1 polymer ?
#
loop_
_entity_poly.entity_id
_entity_poly.type
_entity_poly.pdbx_seq_one_letter_code
_entity_poly.pdbx_strand_id
1 'polypeptide(L)'
;MKKVLYRHLFSKVLGFSFLLFSTSFYAQEEAAPTEVVAEETAAAGGDVAKGKQLFNQNCAACHSLDRKMTGPALANVETRLAEDEGLDKEWLYAWIKNSPGMIKSGDAYANKIYAEYNQAAMTAFPTLSNADIDDILAYTAAPPPAPVATAVAASEGGNAGSGGGISNEIILGALALVFGLLVIMLILVNSTLRRIAEANGVLLEKEKAEKRTPIWKAFVQNQFLVLVSAIFLLLASAYFAYGWMMQVGIDQGYAPVQPIHYSHKIHAGDNKIECKYCHSSARVSKTSGIPALNVCMNCHKSIYEYKGNPEGPSAEDIANGHTNEFYTGEIKKLYKAVGWDEENQRYTGESQPVEWVRIHNLPDFAYFNHSQHVSVAGIECQTCHGPVEEMEVMYQFAPLTMGWCINCHRETNVNVEGNEYYASIHEELSKKYGVEKLTAAMMGGLECGKCHY
;
A
#
# COMPACT_ATOMS: atom_id res chain seq x y z
N MET A 1 10.05 23.36 -10.27
CA MET A 1 10.15 21.94 -9.90
C MET A 1 11.30 21.76 -8.91
N LYS A 2 11.00 21.65 -7.61
CA LYS A 2 12.02 21.32 -6.60
C LYS A 2 12.21 19.80 -6.63
N LYS A 3 13.28 19.33 -7.29
CA LYS A 3 13.67 17.92 -7.27
C LYS A 3 14.17 17.59 -5.86
N VAL A 4 13.40 16.82 -5.11
CA VAL A 4 13.87 16.21 -3.87
C VAL A 4 14.69 14.99 -4.28
N LEU A 5 16.01 15.14 -4.26
CA LEU A 5 16.95 14.04 -4.47
C LEU A 5 16.86 13.12 -3.25
N TYR A 6 16.17 11.98 -3.38
CA TYR A 6 16.38 10.86 -2.47
C TYR A 6 17.78 10.30 -2.73
N ARG A 7 18.75 10.87 -2.02
CA ARG A 7 20.15 10.51 -2.07
C ARG A 7 20.30 9.20 -1.32
N HIS A 8 20.45 8.10 -2.06
CA HIS A 8 20.82 6.81 -1.50
C HIS A 8 21.96 6.96 -0.50
N LEU A 9 21.75 6.39 0.68
CA LEU A 9 22.50 6.55 1.91
C LEU A 9 23.86 5.83 1.84
N PHE A 10 24.78 6.29 0.99
CA PHE A 10 26.11 5.69 0.81
C PHE A 10 27.15 6.11 1.87
N SER A 11 26.72 6.54 3.07
CA SER A 11 27.61 7.21 4.04
C SER A 11 27.64 6.61 5.46
N LYS A 12 27.22 5.36 5.67
CA LYS A 12 27.27 4.69 6.99
C LYS A 12 28.26 3.51 7.08
N VAL A 13 29.46 3.65 6.51
CA VAL A 13 30.53 2.63 6.64
C VAL A 13 31.86 3.18 7.21
N LEU A 14 31.93 4.47 7.60
CA LEU A 14 33.08 4.97 8.36
C LEU A 14 32.61 5.72 9.62
N GLY A 15 32.74 5.05 10.77
CA GLY A 15 32.48 5.66 12.08
C GLY A 15 32.23 4.61 13.16
N PHE A 16 33.24 3.79 13.43
CA PHE A 16 33.21 2.84 14.55
C PHE A 16 33.40 3.57 15.88
N SER A 17 32.72 3.06 16.91
CA SER A 17 33.05 3.16 18.34
C SER A 17 32.49 4.35 19.15
N PHE A 18 31.44 4.10 19.93
CA PHE A 18 31.57 4.16 21.40
C PHE A 18 30.46 3.36 22.10
N LEU A 19 30.86 2.58 23.09
CA LEU A 19 30.03 1.81 24.03
C LEU A 19 29.02 2.70 24.77
N LEU A 20 27.87 2.11 25.16
CA LEU A 20 27.47 1.93 26.56
C LEU A 20 26.14 1.17 26.63
N PHE A 21 26.21 -0.08 27.09
CA PHE A 21 25.08 -0.90 27.52
C PHE A 21 24.58 -0.34 28.87
N SER A 22 23.30 0.04 28.95
CA SER A 22 22.64 0.41 30.20
C SER A 22 21.41 -0.50 30.37
N THR A 23 21.58 -1.55 31.16
CA THR A 23 20.50 -2.41 31.65
C THR A 23 19.78 -1.69 32.79
N SER A 24 18.50 -1.35 32.61
CA SER A 24 17.64 -0.91 33.70
C SER A 24 16.79 -2.10 34.15
N PHE A 25 17.01 -2.55 35.38
CA PHE A 25 16.09 -3.44 36.10
C PHE A 25 14.89 -2.61 36.57
N TYR A 26 13.67 -3.04 36.24
CA TYR A 26 12.47 -2.60 36.93
C TYR A 26 11.77 -3.81 37.54
N ALA A 27 11.49 -3.72 38.83
CA ALA A 27 10.72 -4.68 39.60
C ALA A 27 9.22 -4.50 39.30
N GLN A 28 8.51 -5.61 39.11
CA GLN A 28 7.06 -5.67 38.93
C GLN A 28 6.44 -6.17 40.23
N GLU A 29 5.52 -5.39 40.79
CA GLU A 29 4.71 -5.74 41.95
C GLU A 29 3.35 -6.28 41.45
N GLU A 30 2.98 -7.47 41.93
CA GLU A 30 1.71 -8.14 41.62
C GLU A 30 0.54 -7.45 42.35
N ALA A 31 -0.55 -7.20 41.62
CA ALA A 31 -1.87 -6.97 42.21
C ALA A 31 -2.87 -7.97 41.61
N ALA A 32 -3.62 -8.59 42.52
CA ALA A 32 -4.56 -9.70 42.32
C ALA A 32 -5.79 -9.32 41.46
N PRO A 33 -6.46 -10.31 40.82
CA PRO A 33 -7.62 -10.06 39.99
C PRO A 33 -8.89 -9.88 40.84
N THR A 34 -9.60 -8.78 40.62
CA THR A 34 -11.00 -8.62 41.03
C THR A 34 -11.91 -9.07 39.90
N GLU A 35 -12.68 -10.13 40.15
CA GLU A 35 -13.84 -10.52 39.34
C GLU A 35 -14.84 -9.37 39.29
N VAL A 36 -15.23 -8.95 38.09
CA VAL A 36 -16.38 -8.08 37.88
C VAL A 36 -17.52 -8.96 37.38
N VAL A 37 -18.48 -9.17 38.27
CA VAL A 37 -19.76 -9.82 38.01
C VAL A 37 -20.56 -8.90 37.07
N ALA A 38 -21.04 -9.45 35.95
CA ALA A 38 -21.97 -8.76 35.06
C ALA A 38 -23.30 -8.57 35.81
N GLU A 39 -23.64 -7.32 36.11
CA GLU A 39 -24.93 -6.96 36.68
C GLU A 39 -25.94 -6.80 35.53
N GLU A 40 -26.81 -7.80 35.42
CA GLU A 40 -27.94 -7.85 34.50
C GLU A 40 -29.00 -6.82 34.95
N THR A 41 -29.01 -5.66 34.31
CA THR A 41 -30.07 -4.67 34.50
C THR A 41 -31.16 -4.89 33.46
N ALA A 42 -32.14 -5.70 33.83
CA ALA A 42 -33.43 -5.75 33.16
C ALA A 42 -34.22 -4.46 33.45
N ALA A 43 -34.47 -3.65 32.42
CA ALA A 43 -35.79 -3.06 32.08
C ALA A 43 -35.65 -1.84 31.12
N ALA A 44 -35.72 -2.09 29.82
CA ALA A 44 -36.44 -1.27 28.83
C ALA A 44 -36.35 -1.95 27.43
N GLY A 45 -37.29 -2.85 27.16
CA GLY A 45 -37.73 -3.32 25.83
C GLY A 45 -36.69 -3.60 24.74
N GLY A 46 -36.04 -4.78 24.78
CA GLY A 46 -35.32 -5.38 23.64
C GLY A 46 -33.92 -5.89 23.98
N ASP A 47 -33.49 -6.98 23.33
CA ASP A 47 -32.11 -7.50 23.40
C ASP A 47 -31.22 -6.74 22.40
N VAL A 48 -30.31 -5.91 22.92
CA VAL A 48 -29.38 -5.08 22.13
C VAL A 48 -28.46 -5.90 21.23
N ALA A 49 -28.01 -7.07 21.68
CA ALA A 49 -27.11 -7.92 20.91
C ALA A 49 -27.84 -8.56 19.72
N LYS A 50 -29.05 -9.08 19.97
CA LYS A 50 -29.94 -9.61 18.93
C LYS A 50 -30.38 -8.50 17.97
N GLY A 51 -30.69 -7.32 18.50
CA GLY A 51 -31.02 -6.12 17.73
C GLY A 51 -29.92 -5.70 16.76
N LYS A 52 -28.67 -5.68 17.21
CA LYS A 52 -27.50 -5.40 16.37
C LYS A 52 -27.38 -6.39 15.21
N GLN A 53 -27.60 -7.68 15.47
CA GLN A 53 -27.55 -8.70 14.43
C GLN A 53 -28.66 -8.47 13.39
N LEU A 54 -29.89 -8.26 13.83
CA LEU A 54 -31.04 -8.01 12.95
C LEU A 54 -30.88 -6.72 12.14
N PHE A 55 -30.35 -5.66 12.76
CA PHE A 55 -30.04 -4.39 12.10
C PHE A 55 -28.98 -4.58 11.00
N ASN A 56 -27.88 -5.28 11.29
CA ASN A 56 -26.83 -5.54 10.32
C ASN A 56 -27.32 -6.38 9.12
N GLN A 57 -28.27 -7.28 9.35
CA GLN A 57 -28.84 -8.12 8.31
C GLN A 57 -29.86 -7.39 7.42
N ASN A 58 -30.69 -6.51 8.00
CA ASN A 58 -31.88 -6.00 7.32
C ASN A 58 -31.87 -4.48 7.08
N CYS A 59 -31.14 -3.71 7.89
CA CYS A 59 -31.26 -2.25 7.93
C CYS A 59 -29.96 -1.51 7.56
N ALA A 60 -28.80 -2.07 7.91
CA ALA A 60 -27.49 -1.42 7.79
C ALA A 60 -27.06 -1.08 6.35
N ALA A 61 -27.71 -1.67 5.34
CA ALA A 61 -27.48 -1.33 3.94
C ALA A 61 -28.03 0.06 3.57
N CYS A 62 -29.05 0.54 4.29
CA CYS A 62 -29.75 1.79 3.97
C CYS A 62 -29.68 2.83 5.10
N HIS A 63 -29.44 2.41 6.33
CA HIS A 63 -29.45 3.27 7.52
C HIS A 63 -28.13 3.21 8.29
N SER A 64 -27.68 4.35 8.80
CA SER A 64 -26.70 4.45 9.89
C SER A 64 -27.39 4.90 11.17
N LEU A 65 -26.72 4.75 12.32
CA LEU A 65 -27.22 5.28 13.58
C LEU A 65 -27.06 6.81 13.65
N ASP A 66 -25.92 7.32 13.24
CA ASP A 66 -25.44 8.68 13.52
C ASP A 66 -25.59 9.68 12.36
N ARG A 67 -25.94 9.25 11.14
CA ARG A 67 -26.05 10.14 9.97
C ARG A 67 -27.06 9.67 8.93
N LYS A 68 -27.40 10.61 8.03
CA LYS A 68 -28.29 10.36 6.88
C LYS A 68 -27.56 9.54 5.80
N MET A 69 -28.26 8.57 5.20
CA MET A 69 -27.80 7.73 4.08
C MET A 69 -28.93 7.63 3.03
N THR A 70 -29.17 6.44 2.45
CA THR A 70 -30.37 6.13 1.67
C THR A 70 -31.65 6.36 2.48
N GLY A 71 -31.60 6.15 3.80
CA GLY A 71 -32.64 6.51 4.76
C GLY A 71 -32.13 7.40 5.90
N PRO A 72 -33.02 7.82 6.81
CA PRO A 72 -32.66 8.64 7.97
C PRO A 72 -31.77 7.93 8.98
N ALA A 73 -31.03 8.75 9.74
CA ALA A 73 -30.26 8.31 10.90
C ALA A 73 -31.19 7.71 11.95
N LEU A 74 -30.89 6.49 12.40
CA LEU A 74 -31.79 5.73 13.27
C LEU A 74 -31.46 5.81 14.77
N ALA A 75 -30.37 6.48 15.19
CA ALA A 75 -30.07 6.64 16.62
C ALA A 75 -31.25 7.28 17.36
N ASN A 76 -31.69 6.63 18.42
CA ASN A 76 -32.83 7.01 19.25
C ASN A 76 -34.11 7.31 18.44
N VAL A 77 -34.35 6.59 17.34
CA VAL A 77 -35.48 6.87 16.43
C VAL A 77 -36.84 6.76 17.13
N GLU A 78 -37.00 5.80 18.05
CA GLU A 78 -38.23 5.66 18.83
C GLU A 78 -38.54 6.92 19.64
N THR A 79 -37.57 7.38 20.44
CA THR A 79 -37.69 8.60 21.24
C THR A 79 -37.89 9.83 20.37
N ARG A 80 -37.10 9.96 19.30
CA ARG A 80 -37.19 11.10 18.39
C ARG A 80 -38.56 11.20 17.73
N LEU A 81 -39.12 10.11 17.23
CA LEU A 81 -40.44 10.14 16.60
C LEU A 81 -41.56 10.41 17.62
N ALA A 82 -41.43 9.89 18.84
CA ALA A 82 -42.38 10.17 19.91
C ALA A 82 -42.36 11.64 20.34
N GLU A 83 -41.17 12.26 20.44
CA GLU A 83 -41.01 13.65 20.88
C GLU A 83 -41.25 14.67 19.76
N ASP A 84 -40.69 14.44 18.57
CA ASP A 84 -40.69 15.41 17.47
C ASP A 84 -42.01 15.39 16.68
N GLU A 85 -42.61 14.20 16.51
CA GLU A 85 -43.75 14.00 15.60
C GLU A 85 -44.98 13.38 16.30
N GLY A 86 -44.87 13.07 17.60
CA GLY A 86 -45.97 12.47 18.40
C GLY A 86 -46.32 11.04 17.96
N LEU A 87 -45.41 10.33 17.30
CA LEU A 87 -45.62 8.99 16.77
C LEU A 87 -45.15 7.94 17.78
N ASP A 88 -46.00 6.94 18.01
CA ASP A 88 -45.71 5.88 18.96
C ASP A 88 -45.01 4.67 18.30
N LYS A 89 -44.66 3.70 19.14
CA LYS A 89 -44.02 2.46 18.70
C LYS A 89 -44.91 1.64 17.74
N GLU A 90 -46.23 1.74 17.85
CA GLU A 90 -47.15 1.06 16.93
C GLU A 90 -47.03 1.59 15.50
N TRP A 91 -46.82 2.90 15.35
CA TRP A 91 -46.50 3.49 14.05
C TRP A 91 -45.21 2.90 13.46
N LEU A 92 -44.16 2.76 14.26
CA LEU A 92 -42.90 2.14 13.84
C LEU A 92 -43.08 0.67 13.39
N TYR A 93 -43.88 -0.11 14.11
CA TYR A 93 -44.21 -1.47 13.69
C TYR A 93 -44.92 -1.51 12.34
N ALA A 94 -45.91 -0.64 12.14
CA ALA A 94 -46.64 -0.54 10.87
C ALA A 94 -45.71 -0.12 9.71
N TRP A 95 -44.81 0.83 9.97
CA TRP A 95 -43.88 1.37 8.98
C TRP A 95 -42.85 0.33 8.54
N ILE A 96 -42.20 -0.32 9.49
CA ILE A 96 -41.14 -1.31 9.20
C ILE A 96 -41.74 -2.53 8.48
N LYS A 97 -42.95 -2.96 8.85
CA LYS A 97 -43.61 -4.11 8.23
C LYS A 97 -44.21 -3.81 6.86
N ASN A 98 -44.69 -2.59 6.63
CA ASN A 98 -45.40 -2.24 5.39
C ASN A 98 -45.35 -0.74 5.04
N SER A 99 -44.15 -0.19 4.87
CA SER A 99 -43.96 1.21 4.45
C SER A 99 -44.72 1.60 3.17
N PRO A 100 -44.82 0.77 2.10
CA PRO A 100 -45.57 1.17 0.90
C PRO A 100 -47.07 1.25 1.16
N GLY A 101 -47.58 0.45 2.10
CA GLY A 101 -48.97 0.52 2.55
C GLY A 101 -49.28 1.84 3.25
N MET A 102 -48.39 2.29 4.12
CA MET A 102 -48.56 3.56 4.86
C MET A 102 -48.46 4.79 3.95
N ILE A 103 -47.54 4.77 2.97
CA ILE A 103 -47.45 5.82 1.95
C ILE A 103 -48.77 5.90 1.16
N LYS A 104 -49.27 4.74 0.69
CA LYS A 104 -50.53 4.65 -0.08
C LYS A 104 -51.77 5.02 0.73
N SER A 105 -51.78 4.78 2.04
CA SER A 105 -52.90 5.17 2.90
C SER A 105 -52.98 6.68 3.15
N GLY A 106 -52.00 7.45 2.68
CA GLY A 106 -51.96 8.90 2.86
C GLY A 106 -51.46 9.34 4.24
N ASP A 107 -50.71 8.48 4.95
CA ASP A 107 -50.11 8.86 6.24
C ASP A 107 -49.18 10.06 6.06
N ALA A 108 -49.36 11.08 6.91
CA ALA A 108 -48.71 12.37 6.72
C ALA A 108 -47.19 12.30 6.91
N TYR A 109 -46.72 11.55 7.90
CA TYR A 109 -45.28 11.43 8.18
C TYR A 109 -44.61 10.47 7.20
N ALA A 110 -45.26 9.36 6.86
CA ALA A 110 -44.84 8.44 5.81
C ALA A 110 -44.59 9.16 4.46
N ASN A 111 -45.51 10.03 4.05
CA ASN A 111 -45.37 10.79 2.82
C ASN A 111 -44.30 11.89 2.93
N LYS A 112 -44.17 12.54 4.09
CA LYS A 112 -43.13 13.53 4.38
C LYS A 112 -41.73 12.93 4.24
N ILE A 113 -41.46 11.81 4.95
CA ILE A 113 -40.15 11.17 4.93
C ILE A 113 -39.84 10.57 3.55
N TYR A 114 -40.85 10.03 2.86
CA TYR A 114 -40.70 9.53 1.49
C TYR A 114 -40.31 10.64 0.51
N ALA A 115 -40.90 11.83 0.64
CA ALA A 115 -40.53 12.98 -0.18
C ALA A 115 -39.13 13.52 0.14
N GLU A 116 -38.75 13.57 1.43
CA GLU A 116 -37.42 14.05 1.86
C GLU A 116 -36.28 13.18 1.29
N TYR A 117 -36.50 11.87 1.17
CA TYR A 117 -35.51 10.91 0.69
C TYR A 117 -35.67 10.57 -0.80
N ASN A 118 -36.04 11.56 -1.62
CA ASN A 118 -36.16 11.45 -3.09
C ASN A 118 -37.04 10.28 -3.56
N GLN A 119 -38.10 9.97 -2.81
CA GLN A 119 -39.03 8.88 -3.12
C GLN A 119 -38.33 7.50 -3.16
N ALA A 120 -37.21 7.35 -2.44
CA ALA A 120 -36.56 6.07 -2.25
C ALA A 120 -37.48 5.13 -1.46
N ALA A 121 -37.82 3.98 -2.05
CA ALA A 121 -38.70 3.01 -1.42
C ALA A 121 -37.95 2.24 -0.32
N MET A 122 -38.46 2.29 0.91
CA MET A 122 -38.01 1.42 1.98
C MET A 122 -38.59 0.01 1.77
N THR A 123 -37.75 -1.02 1.79
CA THR A 123 -38.19 -2.42 1.73
C THR A 123 -39.13 -2.73 2.89
N ALA A 124 -40.25 -3.40 2.62
CA ALA A 124 -41.18 -3.87 3.64
C ALA A 124 -40.65 -5.15 4.30
N PHE A 125 -40.69 -5.24 5.63
CA PHE A 125 -40.23 -6.39 6.39
C PHE A 125 -41.39 -7.10 7.13
N PRO A 126 -42.36 -7.69 6.41
CA PRO A 126 -43.54 -8.31 7.04
C PRO A 126 -43.19 -9.55 7.88
N THR A 127 -41.97 -10.10 7.71
CA THR A 127 -41.46 -11.26 8.44
C THR A 127 -40.87 -10.94 9.80
N LEU A 128 -40.56 -9.66 10.10
CA LEU A 128 -40.06 -9.26 11.42
C LEU A 128 -41.21 -9.21 12.42
N SER A 129 -41.05 -9.89 13.56
CA SER A 129 -42.02 -9.80 14.66
C SER A 129 -41.90 -8.47 15.41
N ASN A 130 -42.89 -8.11 16.23
CA ASN A 130 -42.78 -6.91 17.07
C ASN A 130 -41.57 -7.00 18.00
N ALA A 131 -41.30 -8.19 18.56
CA ALA A 131 -40.13 -8.43 19.40
C ALA A 131 -38.81 -8.23 18.64
N ASP A 132 -38.72 -8.66 17.38
CA ASP A 132 -37.52 -8.41 16.56
C ASP A 132 -37.34 -6.92 16.27
N ILE A 133 -38.44 -6.17 16.09
CA ILE A 133 -38.39 -4.72 15.93
C ILE A 133 -37.99 -4.04 17.25
N ASP A 134 -38.50 -4.52 18.40
CA ASP A 134 -38.10 -4.02 19.71
C ASP A 134 -36.60 -4.22 19.96
N ASP A 135 -36.06 -5.38 19.62
CA ASP A 135 -34.62 -5.65 19.69
C ASP A 135 -33.83 -4.65 18.82
N ILE A 136 -34.27 -4.41 17.58
CA ILE A 136 -33.65 -3.41 16.68
C ILE A 136 -33.72 -2.00 17.29
N LEU A 137 -34.88 -1.58 17.81
CA LEU A 137 -35.06 -0.26 18.41
C LEU A 137 -34.19 -0.08 19.66
N ALA A 138 -34.08 -1.12 20.51
CA ALA A 138 -33.17 -1.14 21.65
C ALA A 138 -31.71 -0.95 21.22
N TYR A 139 -31.29 -1.60 20.12
CA TYR A 139 -29.97 -1.36 19.55
C TYR A 139 -29.77 0.08 19.06
N THR A 140 -30.79 0.68 18.45
CA THR A 140 -30.71 2.08 18.01
C THR A 140 -30.66 3.10 19.15
N ALA A 141 -31.19 2.73 20.32
CA ALA A 141 -31.17 3.55 21.53
C ALA A 141 -29.92 3.32 22.40
N ALA A 142 -29.17 2.24 22.15
CA ALA A 142 -27.95 1.95 22.89
C ALA A 142 -26.89 3.03 22.65
N PRO A 143 -26.15 3.46 23.70
CA PRO A 143 -25.06 4.42 23.53
C PRO A 143 -24.03 3.87 22.54
N PRO A 144 -23.44 4.72 21.68
CA PRO A 144 -22.46 4.28 20.69
C PRO A 144 -21.35 3.48 21.40
N PRO A 145 -20.95 2.32 20.87
CA PRO A 145 -19.96 1.48 21.53
C PRO A 145 -18.71 2.33 21.78
N ALA A 146 -18.25 2.33 23.03
CA ALA A 146 -16.99 2.96 23.37
C ALA A 146 -15.90 2.44 22.40
N PRO A 147 -15.01 3.32 21.89
CA PRO A 147 -13.91 2.86 21.07
C PRO A 147 -13.20 1.75 21.84
N VAL A 148 -13.13 0.57 21.23
CA VAL A 148 -12.46 -0.57 21.84
C VAL A 148 -11.00 -0.17 21.95
N ALA A 149 -10.59 0.30 23.13
CA ALA A 149 -9.20 0.44 23.46
C ALA A 149 -8.62 -0.95 23.39
N THR A 150 -7.90 -1.25 22.32
CA THR A 150 -7.14 -2.48 22.18
C THR A 150 -6.20 -2.55 23.38
N ALA A 151 -6.50 -3.45 24.31
CA ALA A 151 -5.55 -3.86 25.32
C ALA A 151 -4.30 -4.33 24.58
N VAL A 152 -3.21 -3.59 24.75
CA VAL A 152 -1.89 -4.00 24.30
C VAL A 152 -1.51 -5.19 25.16
N ALA A 153 -1.89 -6.38 24.71
CA ALA A 153 -1.27 -7.60 25.18
C ALA A 153 0.16 -7.57 24.66
N ALA A 154 1.11 -7.30 25.55
CA ALA A 154 2.51 -7.56 25.30
C ALA A 154 2.67 -9.08 25.12
N SER A 155 2.61 -9.55 23.87
CA SER A 155 3.07 -10.90 23.54
C SER A 155 4.58 -10.81 23.34
N GLU A 156 5.31 -11.40 24.28
CA GLU A 156 6.73 -11.71 24.14
C GLU A 156 7.01 -12.39 22.79
N GLY A 157 8.11 -11.96 22.17
CA GLY A 157 8.53 -12.40 20.84
C GLY A 157 8.75 -13.90 20.76
N GLY A 158 7.78 -14.61 20.17
CA GLY A 158 7.94 -15.95 19.63
C GLY A 158 8.41 -15.88 18.19
N ASN A 159 9.73 -15.95 17.98
CA ASN A 159 10.34 -16.08 16.66
C ASN A 159 10.29 -17.53 16.16
N ALA A 160 9.44 -17.84 15.19
CA ALA A 160 9.59 -18.96 14.24
C ALA A 160 8.50 -18.85 13.14
N GLY A 161 8.77 -18.87 11.84
CA GLY A 161 10.02 -18.96 11.11
C GLY A 161 9.76 -18.80 9.62
N SER A 162 10.70 -18.17 8.92
CA SER A 162 10.83 -18.26 7.46
C SER A 162 12.31 -18.38 7.13
N GLY A 163 12.65 -19.45 6.40
CA GLY A 163 13.87 -19.64 5.62
C GLY A 163 15.19 -19.22 6.26
N GLY A 164 15.85 -20.16 6.96
CA GLY A 164 17.18 -19.98 7.53
C GLY A 164 18.25 -19.70 6.48
N GLY A 165 18.47 -18.43 6.18
CA GLY A 165 19.70 -17.91 5.61
C GLY A 165 20.27 -16.91 6.59
N ILE A 166 21.37 -17.23 7.26
CA ILE A 166 22.11 -16.26 8.05
C ILE A 166 22.49 -15.12 7.08
N SER A 167 22.02 -13.90 7.32
CA SER A 167 22.30 -12.77 6.43
C SER A 167 23.81 -12.55 6.34
N ASN A 168 24.31 -12.23 5.13
CA ASN A 168 25.73 -12.05 4.90
C ASN A 168 26.36 -11.03 5.86
N GLU A 169 25.61 -10.03 6.32
CA GLU A 169 26.05 -9.06 7.33
C GLU A 169 26.31 -9.69 8.71
N ILE A 170 25.48 -10.65 9.14
CA ILE A 170 25.68 -11.39 10.40
C ILE A 170 26.88 -12.33 10.27
N ILE A 171 27.05 -13.00 9.12
CA ILE A 171 28.21 -13.85 8.84
C ILE A 171 29.50 -13.03 8.86
N LEU A 172 29.51 -11.86 8.19
CA LEU A 172 30.66 -10.96 8.15
C LEU A 172 30.98 -10.37 9.53
N GLY A 173 29.96 -10.00 10.30
CA GLY A 173 30.12 -9.55 11.69
C GLY A 173 30.70 -10.62 12.60
N ALA A 174 30.21 -11.85 12.50
CA ALA A 174 30.72 -12.99 13.27
C ALA A 174 32.17 -13.34 12.89
N LEU A 175 32.49 -13.37 11.59
CA LEU A 175 33.86 -13.60 11.11
C LEU A 175 34.82 -12.51 11.60
N ALA A 176 34.43 -11.23 11.51
CA ALA A 176 35.25 -10.12 12.00
C ALA A 176 35.54 -10.24 13.51
N LEU A 177 34.55 -10.68 14.30
CA LEU A 177 34.70 -10.91 15.73
C LEU A 177 35.66 -12.08 16.03
N VAL A 178 35.52 -13.20 15.31
CA VAL A 178 36.41 -14.37 15.45
C VAL A 178 37.84 -14.02 15.06
N PHE A 179 38.05 -13.30 13.95
CA PHE A 179 39.36 -12.81 13.55
C PHE A 179 39.95 -11.83 14.56
N GLY A 180 39.12 -10.92 15.11
CA GLY A 180 39.54 -10.01 16.18
C GLY A 180 40.01 -10.75 17.43
N LEU A 181 39.26 -11.76 17.88
CA LEU A 181 39.63 -12.61 19.01
C LEU A 181 40.91 -13.42 18.74
N LEU A 182 41.08 -13.97 17.53
CA LEU A 182 42.30 -14.66 17.14
C LEU A 182 43.52 -13.74 17.14
N VAL A 183 43.38 -12.51 16.64
CA VAL A 183 44.47 -11.52 16.68
C VAL A 183 44.85 -11.17 18.12
N ILE A 184 43.86 -10.95 18.99
CA ILE A 184 44.09 -10.69 20.42
C ILE A 184 44.77 -11.88 21.09
N MET A 185 44.29 -13.11 20.84
CA MET A 185 44.88 -14.34 21.38
C MET A 185 46.33 -14.49 20.91
N LEU A 186 46.63 -14.28 19.63
CA LEU A 186 47.99 -14.35 19.08
C LEU A 186 48.91 -13.30 19.72
N ILE A 187 48.42 -12.08 19.95
CA ILE A 187 49.17 -11.04 20.66
C ILE A 187 49.47 -11.48 22.10
N LEU A 188 48.46 -12.00 22.81
CA LEU A 188 48.61 -12.47 24.19
C LEU A 188 49.59 -13.65 24.29
N VAL A 189 49.46 -14.65 23.43
CA VAL A 189 50.37 -15.81 23.35
C VAL A 189 51.80 -15.36 23.05
N ASN A 190 52.00 -14.51 22.04
CA ASN A 190 53.33 -13.97 21.72
C ASN A 190 53.92 -13.16 22.89
N SER A 191 53.09 -12.34 23.56
CA SER A 191 53.54 -11.58 24.73
C SER A 191 53.93 -12.49 25.90
N THR A 192 53.22 -13.59 26.08
CA THR A 192 53.43 -14.55 27.18
C THR A 192 54.67 -15.41 26.91
N LEU A 193 54.83 -15.92 25.69
CA LEU A 193 56.04 -16.63 25.25
C LEU A 193 57.30 -15.76 25.40
N ARG A 194 57.21 -14.46 25.09
CA ARG A 194 58.32 -13.51 25.30
C ARG A 194 58.66 -13.32 26.77
N ARG A 195 57.65 -13.15 27.63
CA ARG A 195 57.86 -13.03 29.09
C ARG A 195 58.49 -14.30 29.68
N ILE A 196 58.07 -15.47 29.22
CA ILE A 196 58.64 -16.76 29.65
C ILE A 196 60.08 -16.93 29.13
N ALA A 197 60.38 -16.51 27.90
CA ALA A 197 61.72 -16.55 27.35
C ALA A 197 62.69 -15.63 28.13
N GLU A 198 62.27 -14.41 28.46
CA GLU A 198 63.05 -13.47 29.28
C GLU A 198 63.28 -13.99 30.71
N ALA A 199 62.27 -14.60 31.33
CA ALA A 199 62.38 -15.16 32.68
C ALA A 199 63.31 -16.40 32.76
N ASN A 200 63.47 -17.14 31.66
CA ASN A 200 64.33 -18.33 31.58
C ASN A 200 65.77 -18.02 31.13
N GLY A 201 66.18 -16.75 31.13
CA GLY A 201 67.55 -16.36 30.80
C GLY A 201 67.93 -16.56 29.33
N VAL A 202 66.93 -16.83 28.46
CA VAL A 202 67.12 -16.82 27.01
C VAL A 202 67.22 -15.35 26.62
N LEU A 203 68.45 -14.87 26.45
CA LEU A 203 68.70 -13.63 25.74
C LEU A 203 68.16 -13.83 24.32
N LEU A 204 66.91 -13.41 24.11
CA LEU A 204 66.41 -13.08 22.78
C LEU A 204 67.28 -11.91 22.35
N GLU A 205 68.43 -12.22 21.74
CA GLU A 205 69.17 -11.23 20.99
C GLU A 205 68.13 -10.60 20.08
N LYS A 206 67.81 -9.34 20.34
CA LYS A 206 67.35 -8.44 19.30
C LYS A 206 68.55 -8.27 18.38
N GLU A 207 69.00 -9.36 17.73
CA GLU A 207 69.73 -9.27 16.49
C GLU A 207 68.85 -8.39 15.64
N LYS A 208 69.33 -7.15 15.49
CA LYS A 208 68.78 -6.03 14.74
C LYS A 208 67.55 -6.50 14.00
N ALA A 209 66.36 -6.26 14.55
CA ALA A 209 65.16 -6.36 13.74
C ALA A 209 65.41 -5.36 12.61
N GLU A 210 65.94 -5.86 11.49
CA GLU A 210 66.25 -5.05 10.32
C GLU A 210 64.99 -4.24 10.11
N LYS A 211 65.13 -2.90 10.03
CA LYS A 211 63.99 -2.00 9.87
C LYS A 211 63.21 -2.47 8.66
N ARG A 212 62.21 -3.35 8.88
CA ARG A 212 61.40 -3.91 7.81
C ARG A 212 60.81 -2.72 7.12
N THR A 213 60.98 -2.65 5.80
CA THR A 213 60.44 -1.53 5.05
C THR A 213 58.94 -1.44 5.36
N PRO A 214 58.41 -0.25 5.71
CA PRO A 214 56.99 -0.09 5.95
C PRO A 214 56.20 -0.64 4.76
N ILE A 215 55.07 -1.29 4.99
CA ILE A 215 54.31 -1.99 3.93
C ILE A 215 54.04 -1.08 2.72
N TRP A 216 53.70 0.20 2.95
CA TRP A 216 53.49 1.16 1.86
C TRP A 216 54.77 1.43 1.05
N LYS A 217 55.94 1.44 1.71
CA LYS A 217 57.23 1.66 1.06
C LYS A 217 57.65 0.41 0.28
N ALA A 218 57.41 -0.78 0.83
CA ALA A 218 57.58 -2.05 0.13
C ALA A 218 56.65 -2.17 -1.09
N PHE A 219 55.43 -1.66 -0.97
CA PHE A 219 54.45 -1.60 -2.06
C PHE A 219 54.90 -0.64 -3.17
N VAL A 220 55.29 0.61 -2.83
CA VAL A 220 55.77 1.60 -3.81
C VAL A 220 57.07 1.16 -4.49
N GLN A 221 57.95 0.46 -3.77
CA GLN A 221 59.17 -0.12 -4.34
C GLN A 221 58.90 -1.27 -5.31
N ASN A 222 57.73 -1.93 -5.20
CA ASN A 222 57.33 -3.00 -6.10
C ASN A 222 56.55 -2.42 -7.29
N GLN A 223 57.28 -2.13 -8.38
CA GLN A 223 56.69 -1.57 -9.61
C GLN A 223 55.56 -2.42 -10.18
N PHE A 224 55.60 -3.74 -10.03
CA PHE A 224 54.52 -4.63 -10.47
C PHE A 224 53.24 -4.41 -9.66
N LEU A 225 53.33 -4.34 -8.33
CA LEU A 225 52.16 -4.08 -7.48
C LEU A 225 51.58 -2.68 -7.70
N VAL A 226 52.43 -1.67 -7.90
CA VAL A 226 51.98 -0.31 -8.24
C VAL A 226 51.25 -0.30 -9.59
N LEU A 227 51.80 -0.96 -10.62
CA LEU A 227 51.18 -1.05 -11.94
C LEU A 227 49.83 -1.78 -11.87
N VAL A 228 49.77 -2.95 -11.23
CA VAL A 228 48.53 -3.73 -11.08
C VAL A 228 47.47 -2.93 -10.34
N SER A 229 47.86 -2.25 -9.25
CA SER A 229 46.94 -1.43 -8.47
C SER A 229 46.46 -0.20 -9.23
N ALA A 230 47.34 0.42 -10.03
CA ALA A 230 46.96 1.53 -10.90
C ALA A 230 45.97 1.09 -11.99
N ILE A 231 46.22 -0.04 -12.65
CA ILE A 231 45.29 -0.62 -13.63
C ILE A 231 43.96 -0.96 -12.95
N PHE A 232 43.98 -1.58 -11.78
CA PHE A 232 42.78 -1.90 -11.01
C PHE A 232 41.97 -0.64 -10.68
N LEU A 233 42.62 0.42 -10.16
CA LEU A 233 41.95 1.67 -9.83
C LEU A 233 41.39 2.38 -11.08
N LEU A 234 42.11 2.33 -12.20
CA LEU A 234 41.61 2.86 -13.48
C LEU A 234 40.37 2.11 -13.95
N LEU A 235 40.40 0.77 -13.95
CA LEU A 235 39.24 -0.05 -14.34
C LEU A 235 38.06 0.14 -13.38
N ALA A 236 38.32 0.20 -12.07
CA ALA A 236 37.29 0.48 -11.07
C ALA A 236 36.67 1.87 -11.31
N SER A 237 37.49 2.89 -11.55
CA SER A 237 37.01 4.24 -11.84
C SER A 237 36.16 4.29 -13.10
N ALA A 238 36.57 3.60 -14.17
CA ALA A 238 35.82 3.50 -15.41
C ALA A 238 34.49 2.76 -15.20
N TYR A 239 34.51 1.66 -14.44
CA TYR A 239 33.31 0.90 -14.10
C TYR A 239 32.29 1.75 -13.32
N PHE A 240 32.72 2.45 -12.27
CA PHE A 240 31.81 3.30 -11.49
C PHE A 240 31.34 4.53 -12.27
N ALA A 241 32.21 5.16 -13.07
CA ALA A 241 31.84 6.29 -13.91
C ALA A 241 30.82 5.89 -14.98
N TYR A 242 31.05 4.78 -15.68
CA TYR A 242 30.12 4.21 -16.65
C TYR A 242 28.79 3.82 -15.98
N GLY A 243 28.86 3.11 -14.85
CA GLY A 243 27.69 2.72 -14.07
C GLY A 243 26.83 3.92 -13.67
N TRP A 244 27.44 4.99 -13.15
CA TRP A 244 26.73 6.22 -12.80
C TRP A 244 26.11 6.92 -14.02
N MET A 245 26.85 7.00 -15.13
CA MET A 245 26.35 7.63 -16.37
C MET A 245 25.16 6.87 -16.96
N MET A 246 25.17 5.54 -16.91
CA MET A 246 24.07 4.70 -17.39
C MET A 246 22.80 4.79 -16.53
N GLN A 247 22.86 5.39 -15.33
CA GLN A 247 21.70 5.65 -14.49
C GLN A 247 21.05 7.02 -14.73
N VAL A 248 21.67 7.88 -15.56
CA VAL A 248 21.10 9.19 -15.86
C VAL A 248 19.82 9.03 -16.70
N GLY A 249 18.72 9.62 -16.23
CA GLY A 249 17.42 9.55 -16.92
C GLY A 249 16.63 8.25 -16.65
N ILE A 250 17.04 7.46 -15.65
CA ILE A 250 16.26 6.32 -15.15
C ILE A 250 15.55 6.74 -13.87
N ASP A 251 14.21 6.82 -13.92
CA ASP A 251 13.37 7.24 -12.79
C ASP A 251 12.69 6.05 -12.07
N GLN A 252 13.30 4.87 -12.11
CA GLN A 252 12.78 3.69 -11.39
C GLN A 252 12.69 3.94 -9.88
N GLY A 253 11.61 3.48 -9.27
CA GLY A 253 11.32 3.68 -7.85
C GLY A 253 10.87 5.10 -7.51
N TYR A 254 10.70 5.99 -8.50
CA TYR A 254 10.14 7.33 -8.24
C TYR A 254 8.72 7.23 -7.68
N ALA A 255 8.54 7.69 -6.44
CA ALA A 255 7.29 7.61 -5.68
C ALA A 255 7.01 8.96 -4.99
N PRO A 256 6.43 9.95 -5.70
CA PRO A 256 6.09 11.24 -5.11
C PRO A 256 4.90 11.13 -4.17
N VAL A 257 4.88 11.99 -3.14
CA VAL A 257 3.69 12.17 -2.29
C VAL A 257 2.58 12.79 -3.12
N GLN A 258 1.39 12.17 -3.09
CA GLN A 258 0.19 12.64 -3.77
C GLN A 258 -0.65 13.55 -2.86
N PRO A 259 -1.52 14.43 -3.41
CA PRO A 259 -2.38 15.30 -2.60
C PRO A 259 -3.38 14.53 -1.73
N ILE A 260 -3.87 13.40 -2.25
CA ILE A 260 -4.71 12.43 -1.55
C ILE A 260 -3.92 11.12 -1.54
N HIS A 261 -3.82 10.49 -0.38
CA HIS A 261 -3.17 9.19 -0.23
C HIS A 261 -4.11 8.10 -0.77
N TYR A 262 -4.01 7.86 -2.08
CA TYR A 262 -4.79 6.86 -2.79
C TYR A 262 -4.03 5.52 -2.84
N SER A 263 -4.64 4.48 -2.26
CA SER A 263 -4.09 3.13 -2.24
C SER A 263 -4.63 2.27 -3.39
N HIS A 264 -3.76 1.83 -4.30
CA HIS A 264 -4.14 0.83 -5.31
C HIS A 264 -4.31 -0.55 -4.70
N LYS A 265 -3.55 -0.85 -3.62
CA LYS A 265 -3.69 -2.08 -2.83
C LYS A 265 -5.13 -2.30 -2.35
N ILE A 266 -5.76 -1.28 -1.75
CA ILE A 266 -7.15 -1.41 -1.29
C ILE A 266 -8.12 -1.61 -2.46
N HIS A 267 -7.98 -0.83 -3.54
CA HIS A 267 -8.97 -0.82 -4.62
C HIS A 267 -8.82 -2.03 -5.57
N ALA A 268 -7.62 -2.24 -6.12
CA ALA A 268 -7.34 -3.31 -7.08
C ALA A 268 -6.92 -4.62 -6.40
N GLY A 269 -6.23 -4.54 -5.25
CA GLY A 269 -5.78 -5.70 -4.48
C GLY A 269 -6.90 -6.32 -3.65
N ASP A 270 -7.37 -5.62 -2.63
CA ASP A 270 -8.32 -6.20 -1.66
C ASP A 270 -9.73 -6.32 -2.27
N ASN A 271 -10.22 -5.23 -2.87
CA ASN A 271 -11.57 -5.17 -3.44
C ASN A 271 -11.65 -5.73 -4.87
N LYS A 272 -10.52 -6.12 -5.47
CA LYS A 272 -10.45 -6.71 -6.83
C LYS A 272 -11.13 -5.87 -7.91
N ILE A 273 -11.11 -4.55 -7.78
CA ILE A 273 -11.65 -3.65 -8.81
C ILE A 273 -10.77 -3.75 -10.06
N GLU A 274 -11.40 -3.99 -11.21
CA GLU A 274 -10.71 -4.15 -12.48
C GLU A 274 -9.99 -2.86 -12.91
N CYS A 275 -8.74 -2.97 -13.38
CA CYS A 275 -7.87 -1.84 -13.71
C CYS A 275 -8.52 -0.83 -14.67
N LYS A 276 -9.19 -1.32 -15.71
CA LYS A 276 -9.82 -0.51 -16.75
C LYS A 276 -11.20 0.03 -16.35
N TYR A 277 -11.68 -0.22 -15.12
CA TYR A 277 -12.85 0.47 -14.57
C TYR A 277 -12.54 1.96 -14.36
N CYS A 278 -11.45 2.25 -13.63
CA CYS A 278 -10.97 3.62 -13.42
C CYS A 278 -10.20 4.14 -14.64
N HIS A 279 -9.30 3.32 -15.20
CA HIS A 279 -8.46 3.68 -16.35
C HIS A 279 -9.09 3.27 -17.68
N SER A 280 -10.35 3.64 -17.89
CA SER A 280 -11.18 3.21 -19.03
C SER A 280 -10.61 3.61 -20.40
N SER A 281 -9.95 4.76 -20.47
CA SER A 281 -9.34 5.29 -21.70
C SER A 281 -8.20 4.43 -22.25
N ALA A 282 -7.59 3.55 -21.45
CA ALA A 282 -6.56 2.63 -21.89
C ALA A 282 -7.01 1.74 -23.07
N ARG A 283 -8.31 1.47 -23.19
CA ARG A 283 -8.88 0.60 -24.24
C ARG A 283 -9.01 1.29 -25.61
N VAL A 284 -9.04 2.62 -25.64
CA VAL A 284 -9.47 3.37 -26.84
C VAL A 284 -8.55 4.53 -27.20
N SER A 285 -7.81 5.08 -26.23
CA SER A 285 -6.99 6.26 -26.41
C SER A 285 -5.50 5.93 -26.31
N LYS A 286 -4.68 6.82 -26.87
CA LYS A 286 -3.22 6.78 -26.69
C LYS A 286 -2.80 7.08 -25.25
N THR A 287 -3.58 7.87 -24.53
CA THR A 287 -3.35 8.23 -23.14
C THR A 287 -4.34 7.50 -22.23
N SER A 288 -3.83 6.64 -21.34
CA SER A 288 -4.60 6.18 -20.19
C SER A 288 -4.62 7.29 -19.13
N GLY A 289 -5.69 8.08 -19.14
CA GLY A 289 -5.85 9.23 -18.24
C GLY A 289 -6.04 8.80 -16.78
N ILE A 290 -5.78 9.76 -15.88
CA ILE A 290 -6.19 9.67 -14.47
C ILE A 290 -7.73 9.78 -14.43
N PRO A 291 -8.44 8.92 -13.67
CA PRO A 291 -9.90 8.99 -13.60
C PRO A 291 -10.36 10.36 -13.10
N ALA A 292 -11.43 10.87 -13.70
CA ALA A 292 -12.11 12.04 -13.19
C ALA A 292 -12.82 11.71 -11.86
N LEU A 293 -12.98 12.71 -10.98
CA LEU A 293 -13.47 12.50 -9.62
C LEU A 293 -14.92 12.00 -9.56
N ASN A 294 -15.68 12.11 -10.65
CA ASN A 294 -17.00 11.50 -10.74
C ASN A 294 -16.94 9.96 -10.62
N VAL A 295 -15.87 9.33 -11.11
CA VAL A 295 -15.67 7.88 -10.95
C VAL A 295 -15.52 7.52 -9.46
N CYS A 296 -14.75 8.32 -8.71
CA CYS A 296 -14.60 8.15 -7.27
C CYS A 296 -15.96 8.27 -6.55
N MET A 297 -16.75 9.27 -6.91
CA MET A 297 -18.05 9.53 -6.27
C MET A 297 -19.15 8.52 -6.64
N ASN A 298 -18.95 7.62 -7.60
CA ASN A 298 -19.92 6.56 -7.87
C ASN A 298 -20.05 5.59 -6.68
N CYS A 299 -18.94 5.34 -5.98
CA CYS A 299 -18.92 4.48 -4.81
C CYS A 299 -18.84 5.29 -3.51
N HIS A 300 -18.03 6.36 -3.50
CA HIS A 300 -17.78 7.13 -2.27
C HIS A 300 -18.95 8.00 -1.81
N LYS A 301 -20.10 8.02 -2.49
CA LYS A 301 -21.33 8.55 -1.90
C LYS A 301 -21.86 7.68 -0.77
N SER A 302 -21.74 6.37 -0.92
CA SER A 302 -22.20 5.37 0.07
C SER A 302 -21.05 4.82 0.91
N ILE A 303 -19.80 4.92 0.42
CA ILE A 303 -18.58 4.53 1.14
C ILE A 303 -17.88 5.80 1.66
N TYR A 304 -18.28 6.20 2.87
CA TYR A 304 -17.86 7.44 3.53
C TYR A 304 -16.78 7.25 4.59
N GLU A 305 -16.52 6.01 5.01
CA GLU A 305 -15.51 5.67 6.01
C GLU A 305 -14.83 4.38 5.61
N TYR A 306 -13.56 4.27 5.97
CA TYR A 306 -12.80 3.05 5.79
C TYR A 306 -12.94 2.19 7.04
N LYS A 307 -13.60 1.04 6.90
CA LYS A 307 -13.84 0.10 8.01
C LYS A 307 -12.71 -0.93 8.20
N GLY A 308 -11.65 -0.87 7.38
CA GLY A 308 -10.59 -1.87 7.37
C GLY A 308 -10.98 -3.17 6.67
N ASN A 309 -10.01 -4.07 6.54
CA ASN A 309 -10.23 -5.46 6.18
C ASN A 309 -10.98 -6.17 7.35
N PRO A 310 -11.76 -7.26 7.14
CA PRO A 310 -12.40 -7.99 8.24
C PRO A 310 -11.43 -8.51 9.31
N GLU A 311 -10.15 -8.62 8.95
CA GLU A 311 -9.03 -9.04 9.82
C GLU A 311 -8.37 -7.86 10.58
N GLY A 312 -8.83 -6.62 10.36
CA GLY A 312 -8.24 -5.40 10.90
C GLY A 312 -7.07 -4.86 10.05
N PRO A 313 -6.59 -3.64 10.34
CA PRO A 313 -5.38 -3.10 9.70
C PRO A 313 -4.17 -3.98 10.05
N SER A 314 -3.30 -4.27 9.08
CA SER A 314 -2.12 -5.10 9.33
C SER A 314 -1.16 -4.38 10.30
N ALA A 315 -0.29 -5.13 10.98
CA ALA A 315 0.74 -4.54 11.84
C ALA A 315 1.63 -3.53 11.10
N GLU A 316 1.85 -3.74 9.80
CA GLU A 316 2.58 -2.82 8.92
C GLU A 316 1.77 -1.55 8.63
N ASP A 317 0.47 -1.65 8.38
CA ASP A 317 -0.40 -0.49 8.17
C ASP A 317 -0.43 0.39 9.43
N ILE A 318 -0.51 -0.22 10.62
CA ILE A 318 -0.47 0.50 11.89
C ILE A 318 0.89 1.18 12.10
N ALA A 319 2.00 0.48 11.81
CA ALA A 319 3.36 1.04 11.94
C ALA A 319 3.59 2.23 11.00
N ASN A 320 2.94 2.24 9.84
CA ASN A 320 3.00 3.33 8.86
C ASN A 320 1.95 4.44 9.11
N GLY A 321 1.13 4.32 10.17
CA GLY A 321 0.10 5.31 10.51
C GLY A 321 -1.15 5.25 9.63
N HIS A 322 -1.33 4.17 8.86
CA HIS A 322 -2.48 3.93 8.00
C HIS A 322 -3.66 3.35 8.79
N THR A 323 -4.21 4.15 9.70
CA THR A 323 -5.38 3.76 10.50
C THR A 323 -6.70 3.96 9.75
N ASN A 324 -7.79 3.43 10.29
CA ASN A 324 -9.13 3.65 9.73
C ASN A 324 -9.50 5.13 9.69
N GLU A 325 -9.10 5.89 10.72
CA GLU A 325 -9.30 7.33 10.82
C GLU A 325 -8.49 8.08 9.77
N PHE A 326 -7.25 7.64 9.51
CA PHE A 326 -6.41 8.20 8.45
C PHE A 326 -7.07 8.08 7.09
N TYR A 327 -7.45 6.87 6.67
CA TYR A 327 -8.11 6.66 5.37
C TYR A 327 -9.47 7.35 5.27
N THR A 328 -10.24 7.36 6.36
CA THR A 328 -11.49 8.13 6.42
C THR A 328 -11.24 9.63 6.24
N GLY A 329 -10.13 10.15 6.80
CA GLY A 329 -9.67 11.52 6.55
C GLY A 329 -9.31 11.80 5.09
N GLU A 330 -8.71 10.82 4.39
CA GLU A 330 -8.41 10.95 2.96
C GLU A 330 -9.67 10.97 2.09
N ILE A 331 -10.70 10.19 2.44
CA ILE A 331 -12.03 10.26 1.78
C ILE A 331 -12.63 11.67 1.93
N LYS A 332 -12.47 12.31 3.10
CA LYS A 332 -12.94 13.70 3.30
C LYS A 332 -12.24 14.71 2.39
N LYS A 333 -10.96 14.48 2.03
CA LYS A 333 -10.27 15.32 1.04
C LYS A 333 -10.90 15.19 -0.35
N LEU A 334 -11.34 13.98 -0.73
CA LEU A 334 -12.10 13.77 -1.96
C LEU A 334 -13.41 14.57 -1.95
N TYR A 335 -14.18 14.50 -0.86
CA TYR A 335 -15.43 15.27 -0.72
C TYR A 335 -15.20 16.77 -0.85
N LYS A 336 -14.16 17.29 -0.21
CA LYS A 336 -13.75 18.69 -0.36
C LYS A 336 -13.42 19.04 -1.81
N ALA A 337 -12.74 18.16 -2.54
CA ALA A 337 -12.39 18.39 -3.94
C ALA A 337 -13.62 18.41 -4.86
N VAL A 338 -14.59 17.51 -4.65
CA VAL A 338 -15.80 17.46 -5.49
C VAL A 338 -16.92 18.40 -5.03
N GLY A 339 -16.80 19.00 -3.84
CA GLY A 339 -17.88 19.78 -3.23
C GLY A 339 -19.04 18.92 -2.74
N TRP A 340 -18.77 17.78 -2.10
CA TRP A 340 -19.80 16.92 -1.54
C TRP A 340 -20.09 17.28 -0.09
N ASP A 341 -21.35 17.58 0.21
CA ASP A 341 -21.86 17.79 1.56
C ASP A 341 -22.39 16.46 2.10
N GLU A 342 -21.66 15.88 3.06
CA GLU A 342 -21.98 14.59 3.67
C GLU A 342 -23.22 14.65 4.58
N GLU A 343 -23.56 15.81 5.14
CA GLU A 343 -24.72 15.95 6.02
C GLU A 343 -26.01 16.01 5.22
N ASN A 344 -26.00 16.79 4.14
CA ASN A 344 -27.16 17.01 3.28
C ASN A 344 -27.20 16.08 2.06
N GLN A 345 -26.21 15.20 1.89
CA GLN A 345 -26.10 14.22 0.80
C GLN A 345 -26.27 14.85 -0.59
N ARG A 346 -25.66 16.02 -0.80
CA ARG A 346 -25.77 16.81 -2.03
C ARG A 346 -24.47 17.49 -2.41
N TYR A 347 -24.34 17.82 -3.69
CA TYR A 347 -23.23 18.65 -4.15
C TYR A 347 -23.49 20.13 -3.81
N THR A 348 -22.48 20.83 -3.33
CA THR A 348 -22.51 22.26 -3.02
C THR A 348 -22.40 23.13 -4.27
N GLY A 349 -21.85 22.58 -5.36
CA GLY A 349 -21.52 23.31 -6.59
C GLY A 349 -20.12 23.92 -6.58
N GLU A 350 -19.41 23.86 -5.44
CA GLU A 350 -18.04 24.34 -5.30
C GLU A 350 -17.06 23.16 -5.43
N SER A 351 -16.38 23.03 -6.57
CA SER A 351 -15.40 21.97 -6.81
C SER A 351 -14.02 22.53 -7.13
N GLN A 352 -12.99 21.76 -6.79
CA GLN A 352 -11.59 22.04 -7.06
C GLN A 352 -10.92 20.79 -7.63
N PRO A 353 -10.15 20.90 -8.73
CA PRO A 353 -9.45 19.75 -9.28
C PRO A 353 -8.36 19.25 -8.32
N VAL A 354 -8.19 17.94 -8.24
CA VAL A 354 -7.06 17.34 -7.52
C VAL A 354 -5.81 17.40 -8.40
N GLU A 355 -4.78 18.09 -7.93
CA GLU A 355 -3.50 18.27 -8.63
C GLU A 355 -2.59 17.04 -8.49
N TRP A 356 -2.97 15.95 -9.14
CA TRP A 356 -2.18 14.72 -9.13
C TRP A 356 -0.77 14.90 -9.69
N VAL A 357 0.22 14.28 -9.03
CA VAL A 357 1.61 14.26 -9.51
C VAL A 357 1.80 13.06 -10.43
N ARG A 358 1.99 13.32 -11.72
CA ARG A 358 2.24 12.28 -12.72
C ARG A 358 3.60 11.62 -12.53
N ILE A 359 3.61 10.30 -12.35
CA ILE A 359 4.82 9.49 -12.12
C ILE A 359 5.46 9.11 -13.46
N HIS A 360 4.73 8.37 -14.30
CA HIS A 360 5.24 7.89 -15.58
C HIS A 360 5.20 9.00 -16.64
N ASN A 361 6.38 9.48 -17.02
CA ASN A 361 6.57 10.48 -18.07
C ASN A 361 7.52 9.95 -19.14
N LEU A 362 7.11 10.12 -20.39
CA LEU A 362 7.98 9.98 -21.55
C LEU A 362 8.20 11.37 -22.15
N PRO A 363 9.36 11.62 -22.79
CA PRO A 363 9.55 12.84 -23.57
C PRO A 363 8.46 13.01 -24.64
N ASP A 364 8.13 14.24 -24.98
CA ASP A 364 7.07 14.59 -25.93
C ASP A 364 7.35 14.15 -27.37
N PHE A 365 8.62 14.03 -27.75
CA PHE A 365 9.06 13.43 -29.01
C PHE A 365 8.92 11.91 -29.04
N ALA A 366 8.43 11.25 -28.00
CA ALA A 366 8.12 9.83 -28.02
C ALA A 366 6.60 9.63 -28.11
N TYR A 367 6.16 8.96 -29.17
CA TYR A 367 4.76 8.59 -29.37
C TYR A 367 4.50 7.20 -28.78
N PHE A 368 3.68 7.16 -27.74
CA PHE A 368 3.19 5.91 -27.13
C PHE A 368 1.67 5.89 -27.14
N ASN A 369 1.09 4.72 -27.48
CA ASN A 369 -0.36 4.54 -27.55
C ASN A 369 -0.81 3.35 -26.70
N HIS A 370 -1.53 3.61 -25.60
CA HIS A 370 -2.04 2.57 -24.71
C HIS A 370 -2.99 1.59 -25.42
N SER A 371 -3.92 2.05 -26.26
CA SER A 371 -4.93 1.16 -26.88
C SER A 371 -4.31 0.10 -27.79
N GLN A 372 -3.19 0.41 -28.46
CA GLN A 372 -2.47 -0.58 -29.27
C GLN A 372 -1.87 -1.69 -28.40
N HIS A 373 -1.29 -1.34 -27.24
CA HIS A 373 -0.66 -2.32 -26.36
C HIS A 373 -1.70 -3.12 -25.57
N VAL A 374 -2.76 -2.47 -25.09
CA VAL A 374 -3.77 -3.08 -24.23
C VAL A 374 -4.81 -3.85 -25.04
N SER A 375 -5.38 -3.24 -26.09
CA SER A 375 -6.53 -3.82 -26.80
C SER A 375 -6.14 -4.65 -28.02
N VAL A 376 -5.06 -4.29 -28.72
CA VAL A 376 -4.61 -5.04 -29.91
C VAL A 376 -3.62 -6.12 -29.50
N ALA A 377 -2.55 -5.74 -28.78
CA ALA A 377 -1.52 -6.70 -28.37
C ALA A 377 -1.92 -7.54 -27.14
N GLY A 378 -2.87 -7.09 -26.32
CA GLY A 378 -3.32 -7.83 -25.14
C GLY A 378 -2.27 -7.92 -24.03
N ILE A 379 -1.41 -6.89 -23.90
CA ILE A 379 -0.37 -6.86 -22.88
C ILE A 379 -0.99 -6.60 -21.51
N GLU A 380 -0.61 -7.43 -20.53
CA GLU A 380 -1.03 -7.26 -19.14
C GLU A 380 -0.43 -5.99 -18.53
N CYS A 381 -1.23 -5.30 -17.71
CA CYS A 381 -0.86 -4.00 -17.14
C CYS A 381 0.41 -4.11 -16.27
N GLN A 382 0.52 -5.23 -15.55
CA GLN A 382 1.59 -5.53 -14.61
C GLN A 382 2.95 -5.69 -15.30
N THR A 383 2.98 -6.08 -16.58
CA THR A 383 4.23 -6.19 -17.35
C THR A 383 4.95 -4.86 -17.46
N CYS A 384 4.22 -3.74 -17.52
CA CYS A 384 4.79 -2.40 -17.64
C CYS A 384 4.78 -1.63 -16.31
N HIS A 385 3.71 -1.76 -15.52
CA HIS A 385 3.52 -0.96 -14.31
C HIS A 385 3.88 -1.70 -13.01
N GLY A 386 4.25 -2.98 -13.07
CA GLY A 386 4.51 -3.81 -11.89
C GLY A 386 3.23 -4.32 -11.23
N PRO A 387 3.32 -4.99 -10.07
CA PRO A 387 2.16 -5.49 -9.33
C PRO A 387 1.41 -4.34 -8.62
N VAL A 388 0.68 -3.53 -9.40
CA VAL A 388 -0.01 -2.32 -8.92
C VAL A 388 -1.03 -2.64 -7.82
N GLU A 389 -1.64 -3.81 -7.89
CA GLU A 389 -2.56 -4.35 -6.89
C GLU A 389 -1.92 -4.60 -5.51
N GLU A 390 -0.60 -4.57 -5.40
CA GLU A 390 0.13 -4.67 -4.12
C GLU A 390 0.68 -3.31 -3.68
N MET A 391 0.51 -2.25 -4.49
CA MET A 391 1.11 -0.94 -4.24
C MET A 391 0.22 -0.06 -3.36
N GLU A 392 0.70 0.20 -2.14
CA GLU A 392 0.09 1.17 -1.23
C GLU A 392 0.25 2.60 -1.76
N VAL A 393 1.44 2.95 -2.23
CA VAL A 393 1.71 4.19 -2.97
C VAL A 393 2.27 3.81 -4.32
N MET A 394 1.77 4.46 -5.38
CA MET A 394 2.25 4.19 -6.73
C MET A 394 3.71 4.63 -6.89
N TYR A 395 4.52 3.80 -7.55
CA TYR A 395 5.89 4.12 -7.93
C TYR A 395 6.20 3.63 -9.35
N GLN A 396 7.22 4.19 -9.98
CA GLN A 396 7.65 3.74 -11.31
C GLN A 396 8.40 2.40 -11.22
N PHE A 397 7.77 1.31 -11.67
CA PHE A 397 8.38 -0.02 -11.69
C PHE A 397 9.39 -0.20 -12.84
N ALA A 398 8.93 -0.04 -14.08
CA ALA A 398 9.77 -0.21 -15.26
C ALA A 398 10.62 1.04 -15.55
N PRO A 399 11.81 0.89 -16.16
CA PRO A 399 12.69 2.02 -16.45
C PRO A 399 12.17 2.92 -17.58
N LEU A 400 11.31 2.38 -18.46
CA LEU A 400 10.73 3.08 -19.61
C LEU A 400 11.77 3.74 -20.53
N THR A 401 13.00 3.19 -20.54
CA THR A 401 14.07 3.63 -21.43
C THR A 401 13.88 3.04 -22.83
N MET A 402 14.45 3.69 -23.84
CA MET A 402 14.37 3.23 -25.24
C MET A 402 14.82 1.77 -25.40
N GLY A 403 15.92 1.37 -24.74
CA GLY A 403 16.42 0.00 -24.79
C GLY A 403 15.43 -1.03 -24.24
N TRP A 404 14.68 -0.67 -23.19
CA TRP A 404 13.62 -1.51 -22.63
C TRP A 404 12.47 -1.70 -23.64
N CYS A 405 12.01 -0.62 -24.29
CA CYS A 405 10.98 -0.70 -25.33
C CYS A 405 11.42 -1.58 -26.51
N ILE A 406 12.66 -1.39 -26.99
CA ILE A 406 13.23 -2.14 -28.12
C ILE A 406 13.31 -3.63 -27.80
N ASN A 407 13.80 -4.00 -26.61
CA ASN A 407 13.94 -5.40 -26.22
C ASN A 407 12.56 -6.06 -26.11
N CYS A 408 11.59 -5.39 -25.48
CA CYS A 408 10.20 -5.85 -25.45
C CYS A 408 9.66 -6.12 -26.86
N HIS A 409 9.84 -5.18 -27.80
CA HIS A 409 9.39 -5.36 -29.19
C HIS A 409 10.11 -6.49 -29.94
N ARG A 410 11.35 -6.83 -29.55
CA ARG A 410 12.10 -7.95 -30.14
C ARG A 410 11.63 -9.31 -29.62
N GLU A 411 11.14 -9.36 -28.38
CA GLU A 411 10.84 -10.60 -27.66
C GLU A 411 9.35 -10.93 -27.64
N THR A 412 8.48 -9.91 -27.74
CA THR A 412 7.03 -10.08 -27.69
C THR A 412 6.45 -10.42 -29.06
N ASN A 413 5.73 -11.54 -29.11
CA ASN A 413 4.98 -11.96 -30.29
C ASN A 413 3.71 -11.14 -30.45
N VAL A 414 3.37 -10.84 -31.69
CA VAL A 414 2.14 -10.12 -32.05
C VAL A 414 0.96 -11.07 -31.98
N ASN A 415 -0.14 -10.60 -31.39
CA ASN A 415 -1.39 -11.34 -31.43
C ASN A 415 -2.05 -11.19 -32.81
N VAL A 416 -2.09 -12.29 -33.57
CA VAL A 416 -2.68 -12.35 -34.92
C VAL A 416 -4.01 -13.10 -34.95
N GLU A 417 -4.39 -13.73 -33.84
CA GLU A 417 -5.63 -14.53 -33.76
C GLU A 417 -6.86 -13.62 -33.84
N GLY A 418 -7.77 -13.94 -34.75
CA GLY A 418 -9.04 -13.20 -34.90
C GLY A 418 -8.92 -11.82 -35.55
N ASN A 419 -7.76 -11.45 -36.11
CA ASN A 419 -7.57 -10.16 -36.79
C ASN A 419 -7.30 -10.35 -38.29
N GLU A 420 -8.33 -10.15 -39.11
CA GLU A 420 -8.27 -10.29 -40.57
C GLU A 420 -7.22 -9.36 -41.22
N TYR A 421 -6.95 -8.19 -40.64
CA TYR A 421 -5.93 -7.27 -41.14
C TYR A 421 -4.52 -7.87 -41.04
N TYR A 422 -4.24 -8.63 -39.98
CA TYR A 422 -2.93 -9.25 -39.80
C TYR A 422 -2.79 -10.59 -40.52
N ALA A 423 -3.86 -11.21 -41.03
CA ALA A 423 -3.78 -12.53 -41.65
C ALA A 423 -2.86 -12.56 -42.88
N SER A 424 -3.04 -11.60 -43.80
CA SER A 424 -2.22 -11.51 -45.02
C SER A 424 -0.78 -11.09 -44.72
N ILE A 425 -0.60 -10.10 -43.84
CA ILE A 425 0.72 -9.62 -43.40
C ILE A 425 1.48 -10.73 -42.68
N HIS A 426 0.80 -11.49 -41.83
CA HIS A 426 1.39 -12.60 -41.11
C HIS A 426 1.84 -13.69 -42.08
N GLU A 427 1.01 -14.09 -43.03
CA GLU A 427 1.39 -15.11 -44.02
C GLU A 427 2.63 -14.71 -44.83
N GLU A 428 2.69 -13.47 -45.33
CA GLU A 428 3.83 -12.99 -46.12
C GLU A 428 5.11 -12.86 -45.29
N LEU A 429 5.03 -12.26 -44.10
CA LEU A 429 6.20 -12.04 -43.25
C LEU A 429 6.70 -13.35 -42.62
N SER A 430 5.79 -14.26 -42.23
CA SER A 430 6.16 -15.58 -41.73
C SER A 430 6.90 -16.39 -42.79
N LYS A 431 6.48 -16.32 -44.07
CA LYS A 431 7.22 -16.91 -45.20
C LYS A 431 8.59 -16.26 -45.41
N LYS A 432 8.66 -14.93 -45.33
CA LYS A 432 9.91 -14.17 -45.52
C LYS A 432 10.95 -14.48 -44.46
N TYR A 433 10.54 -14.55 -43.19
CA TYR A 433 11.44 -14.75 -42.05
C TYR A 433 11.59 -16.22 -41.65
N GLY A 434 10.75 -17.12 -42.18
CA GLY A 434 10.79 -18.56 -41.86
C GLY A 434 10.39 -18.86 -40.42
N VAL A 435 9.46 -18.09 -39.85
CA VAL A 435 9.00 -18.21 -38.46
C VAL A 435 7.48 -18.35 -38.41
N GLU A 436 6.96 -19.09 -37.44
CA GLU A 436 5.51 -19.23 -37.23
C GLU A 436 4.90 -18.05 -36.47
N LYS A 437 5.71 -17.36 -35.65
CA LYS A 437 5.27 -16.20 -34.86
C LYS A 437 6.13 -15.00 -35.18
N LEU A 438 5.48 -13.86 -35.40
CA LEU A 438 6.13 -12.59 -35.69
C LEU A 438 6.20 -11.75 -34.42
N THR A 439 7.31 -11.05 -34.25
CA THR A 439 7.46 -10.06 -33.18
C THR A 439 7.15 -8.66 -33.70
N ALA A 440 6.89 -7.72 -32.78
CA ALA A 440 6.67 -6.32 -33.16
C ALA A 440 7.85 -5.76 -33.98
N ALA A 441 9.07 -6.18 -33.66
CA ALA A 441 10.28 -5.82 -34.39
C ALA A 441 10.24 -6.29 -35.87
N MET A 442 9.73 -7.49 -36.14
CA MET A 442 9.62 -8.03 -37.51
C MET A 442 8.56 -7.30 -38.36
N MET A 443 7.60 -6.63 -37.72
CA MET A 443 6.60 -5.78 -38.39
C MET A 443 7.07 -4.31 -38.56
N GLY A 444 8.33 -4.02 -38.27
CA GLY A 444 8.88 -2.66 -38.35
C GLY A 444 8.64 -1.81 -37.11
N GLY A 445 8.28 -2.41 -35.97
CA GLY A 445 8.12 -1.74 -34.67
C GLY A 445 9.42 -1.19 -34.05
N LEU A 446 10.49 -1.07 -34.84
CA LEU A 446 11.78 -0.48 -34.47
C LEU A 446 12.20 0.67 -35.41
N GLU A 447 11.30 1.13 -36.28
CA GLU A 447 11.56 2.27 -37.17
C GLU A 447 11.40 3.59 -36.41
N CYS A 448 12.37 4.51 -36.56
CA CYS A 448 12.38 5.80 -35.84
C CYS A 448 11.08 6.60 -36.03
N GLY A 449 10.55 6.61 -37.26
CA GLY A 449 9.34 7.36 -37.62
C GLY A 449 8.05 6.81 -37.04
N LYS A 450 8.02 5.59 -36.52
CA LYS A 450 6.83 4.99 -35.89
C LYS A 450 6.77 5.23 -34.37
N CYS A 451 7.91 5.62 -33.78
CA CYS A 451 8.05 5.80 -32.34
C CYS A 451 8.21 7.27 -31.93
N HIS A 452 8.67 8.14 -32.84
CA HIS A 452 9.05 9.52 -32.49
C HIS A 452 8.35 10.62 -33.29
N TYR A 453 7.56 10.25 -34.30
CA TYR A 453 6.83 11.14 -35.20
C TYR A 453 5.48 10.51 -35.54
#